data_AF-A0A952JXI5-F1
#
_entry.id   AF-A0A952JXI5-F1
#
_cell.length_a   1.000
_cell.length_b   1.000
_cell.length_c   1.000
_cell.angle_alpha   90.00
_cell.angle_beta   90.00
_cell.angle_gamma   90.00
#
_symmetry.space_group_name_H-M   'P 1'
#
loop_
_entity.id
_entity.type
_entity.pdbx_description
1 polymer ?
#
loop_
_entity_poly.entity_id
_entity_poly.type
_entity_poly.pdbx_seq_one_letter_code
_entity_poly.pdbx_strand_id
1 'polypeptide(L)'
;MREIPWQDIPRDKVMLALRRVLLSAEFKTAPQLAAFLTFSVSRTLEGRGALLKAYTVATEVLGRNADFDPQTDPIVRVEATRLRRALDRYYLAEGRDDPVRITMPRGGYSIVIHGRDEDPEERPPYVPDTLQKRFTDRAQIYWTQVRNAVALLAVMGFLVSTTLLLLDARPSATDNSVDTRPRFGALIAGSISGLPNTEGLNLADMVVEAAVHFSGVIAFSGMVPRPPEDLYVVEGASYKDNLKYKIDLRLRHAATGRVIWTTHLHIASDPNSMRIAAHRLASRIAGRNGPIRSDAMPAKIDSVSGRNAVRACLAVTDAAIRSAATPLNTAARRCLDEALIDRSESAVLLASSALLRASVTPDEIKKTELEAKMAYTLDPANADAANLLANLAMTRGDPKAQEWGEKAISANPFDPTLLRDDARRREILGQSEKAALLIAQATILEAGPEED
;
A
#
# COMPACT_ATOMS: atom_id res chain seq x y z
N MET A 1 15.32 -36.72 -26.39
CA MET A 1 15.50 -35.64 -27.37
C MET A 1 16.81 -35.92 -28.10
N ARG A 2 16.79 -36.11 -29.41
CA ARG A 2 18.04 -36.04 -30.20
C ARG A 2 18.49 -34.59 -30.21
N GLU A 3 19.80 -34.36 -30.09
CA GLU A 3 20.37 -33.04 -30.35
C GLU A 3 20.32 -32.81 -31.86
N ILE A 4 19.33 -32.04 -32.30
CA ILE A 4 19.26 -31.56 -33.68
C ILE A 4 20.16 -30.31 -33.74
N PRO A 5 21.13 -30.23 -34.68
CA PRO A 5 21.87 -29.00 -34.91
C PRO A 5 20.89 -27.85 -35.17
N TRP A 6 21.09 -26.70 -34.53
CA TRP A 6 20.20 -25.53 -34.68
C TRP A 6 20.01 -25.09 -36.14
N GLN A 7 20.92 -25.51 -37.03
CA GLN A 7 20.92 -25.26 -38.47
C GLN A 7 19.76 -25.94 -39.21
N ASP A 8 19.16 -26.99 -38.63
CA ASP A 8 18.08 -27.76 -39.23
C ASP A 8 16.69 -27.33 -38.72
N ILE A 9 16.62 -26.33 -37.82
CA ILE A 9 15.35 -25.78 -37.32
C ILE A 9 15.05 -24.46 -38.06
N PRO A 10 13.92 -24.37 -38.78
CA PRO A 10 13.52 -23.15 -39.47
C PRO A 10 13.52 -21.93 -38.54
N ARG A 11 14.10 -20.81 -39.02
CA ARG A 11 14.30 -19.58 -38.23
C ARG A 11 13.00 -19.04 -37.65
N ASP A 12 11.91 -19.13 -38.40
CA ASP A 12 10.56 -18.76 -37.98
C ASP A 12 10.08 -19.57 -36.77
N LYS A 13 10.34 -20.88 -36.72
CA LYS A 13 10.02 -21.72 -35.55
C LYS A 13 10.80 -21.29 -34.31
N VAL A 14 12.08 -20.94 -34.46
CA VAL A 14 12.91 -20.42 -33.35
C VAL A 14 12.38 -19.08 -32.85
N MET A 15 12.04 -18.16 -33.75
CA MET A 15 11.49 -16.85 -33.38
C MET A 15 10.13 -16.97 -32.70
N LEU A 16 9.30 -17.94 -33.13
CA LEU A 16 8.02 -18.22 -32.49
C LEU A 16 8.22 -18.76 -31.07
N ALA A 17 9.18 -19.67 -30.87
CA ALA A 17 9.55 -20.16 -29.54
C ALA A 17 10.07 -19.05 -28.63
N LEU A 18 10.94 -18.17 -29.13
CA LEU A 18 11.41 -17.00 -28.40
C LEU A 18 10.23 -16.10 -27.99
N ARG A 19 9.29 -15.84 -28.91
CA ARG A 19 8.11 -15.03 -28.61
C ARG A 19 7.24 -15.65 -27.51
N ARG A 20 7.05 -16.97 -27.51
CA ARG A 20 6.31 -17.67 -26.45
C ARG A 20 6.98 -17.52 -25.09
N VAL A 21 8.31 -17.72 -25.02
CA VAL A 21 9.10 -17.53 -23.80
C VAL A 21 8.97 -16.09 -23.28
N LEU A 22 9.13 -15.08 -24.16
CA LEU A 22 9.05 -13.66 -23.78
C LEU A 22 7.66 -13.21 -23.31
N LEU A 23 6.58 -13.89 -23.74
CA LEU A 23 5.22 -13.60 -23.33
C LEU A 23 4.78 -14.34 -22.05
N SER A 24 5.62 -15.22 -21.51
CA SER A 24 5.36 -15.93 -20.24
C SER A 24 5.34 -14.98 -19.04
N ALA A 25 4.71 -15.41 -17.95
CA ALA A 25 4.59 -14.59 -16.74
C ALA A 25 5.97 -14.21 -16.15
N GLU A 26 6.94 -15.11 -16.25
CA GLU A 26 8.29 -14.92 -15.71
C GLU A 26 9.11 -13.88 -16.49
N PHE A 27 9.02 -13.88 -17.83
CA PHE A 27 9.78 -12.95 -18.67
C PHE A 27 9.12 -11.58 -18.82
N LYS A 28 7.78 -11.49 -18.70
CA LYS A 28 7.04 -10.20 -18.72
C LYS A 28 7.46 -9.24 -17.61
N THR A 29 7.85 -9.77 -16.45
CA THR A 29 8.26 -8.98 -15.27
C THR A 29 9.77 -8.74 -15.19
N ALA A 30 10.55 -9.31 -16.12
CA ALA A 30 12.02 -9.27 -16.11
C ALA A 30 12.59 -8.73 -17.44
N PRO A 31 12.48 -7.42 -17.71
CA PRO A 31 12.88 -6.82 -18.99
C PRO A 31 14.36 -7.01 -19.33
N GLN A 32 15.25 -7.03 -18.33
CA GLN A 32 16.68 -7.26 -18.53
C GLN A 32 17.00 -8.70 -18.95
N LEU A 33 16.28 -9.69 -18.39
CA LEU A 33 16.41 -11.10 -18.81
C LEU A 33 15.84 -11.32 -20.21
N ALA A 34 14.72 -10.67 -20.54
CA ALA A 34 14.13 -10.66 -21.87
C ALA A 34 15.10 -10.09 -22.91
N ALA A 35 15.76 -8.97 -22.61
CA ALA A 35 16.77 -8.36 -23.48
C ALA A 35 17.98 -9.28 -23.68
N PHE A 36 18.49 -9.89 -22.60
CA PHE A 36 19.61 -10.83 -22.66
C PHE A 36 19.27 -12.08 -23.48
N LEU A 37 18.09 -12.68 -23.27
CA LEU A 37 17.65 -13.82 -24.06
C LEU A 37 17.52 -13.47 -25.55
N THR A 38 16.86 -12.35 -25.86
CA THR A 38 16.65 -11.89 -27.24
C THR A 38 17.97 -11.66 -27.95
N PHE A 39 18.91 -10.98 -27.29
CA PHE A 39 20.26 -10.74 -27.81
C PHE A 39 21.01 -12.04 -28.08
N SER A 40 20.99 -12.97 -27.12
CA SER A 40 21.71 -14.25 -27.22
C SER A 40 21.14 -15.14 -28.33
N VAL A 41 19.81 -15.16 -28.52
CA VAL A 41 19.15 -15.88 -29.62
C VAL A 41 19.50 -15.26 -30.97
N SER A 42 19.43 -13.93 -31.11
CA SER A 42 19.77 -13.24 -32.37
C SER A 42 21.20 -13.53 -32.81
N ARG A 43 22.16 -13.37 -31.90
CA ARG A 43 23.58 -13.62 -32.19
C ARG A 43 23.87 -15.08 -32.50
N THR A 44 23.14 -16.01 -31.88
CA THR A 44 23.24 -17.45 -32.19
C THR A 44 22.74 -17.73 -33.61
N LEU A 45 21.59 -17.19 -34.00
CA LEU A 45 21.01 -17.35 -35.33
C LEU A 45 21.84 -16.67 -36.45
N GLU A 46 22.60 -15.64 -36.11
CA GLU A 46 23.58 -14.99 -37.01
C GLU A 46 24.86 -15.82 -37.21
N GLY A 47 24.98 -17.00 -36.59
CA GLY A 47 26.21 -17.80 -36.59
C GLY A 47 27.34 -17.22 -35.73
N ARG A 48 27.05 -16.17 -34.94
CA ARG A 48 28.00 -15.43 -34.11
C ARG A 48 27.95 -15.82 -32.64
N GLY A 49 27.30 -16.93 -32.29
CA GLY A 49 27.15 -17.38 -30.90
C GLY A 49 28.48 -17.60 -30.17
N ALA A 50 29.54 -18.01 -30.88
CA ALA A 50 30.89 -18.17 -30.32
C ALA A 50 31.55 -16.84 -29.89
N LEU A 51 31.04 -15.70 -30.37
CA LEU A 51 31.53 -14.36 -30.02
C LEU A 51 30.82 -13.77 -28.79
N LEU A 52 29.80 -14.45 -28.25
CA LEU A 52 29.12 -14.03 -27.02
C LEU A 52 30.04 -14.25 -25.82
N LYS A 53 30.88 -13.26 -25.54
CA LYS A 53 31.71 -13.17 -24.34
C LYS A 53 31.02 -12.30 -23.29
N ALA A 54 31.46 -12.43 -22.03
CA ALA A 54 30.90 -11.66 -20.92
C ALA A 54 30.94 -10.15 -21.18
N TYR A 55 32.06 -9.66 -21.73
CA TYR A 55 32.23 -8.26 -22.11
C TYR A 55 31.15 -7.76 -23.07
N THR A 56 30.91 -8.49 -24.16
CA THR A 56 29.91 -8.14 -25.18
C THR A 56 28.50 -8.06 -24.60
N VAL A 57 28.13 -9.00 -23.72
CA VAL A 57 26.83 -8.97 -23.06
C VAL A 57 26.72 -7.79 -22.09
N ALA A 58 27.79 -7.50 -21.34
CA ALA A 58 27.81 -6.41 -20.38
C ALA A 58 27.59 -5.04 -21.06
N THR A 59 28.29 -4.79 -22.16
CA THR A 59 28.25 -3.50 -22.86
C THR A 59 27.05 -3.35 -23.78
N GLU A 60 26.68 -4.38 -24.54
CA GLU A 60 25.57 -4.30 -25.52
C GLU A 60 24.18 -4.52 -24.90
N VAL A 61 24.07 -5.21 -23.76
CA VAL A 61 22.77 -5.57 -23.15
C VAL A 61 22.58 -4.97 -21.76
N LEU A 62 23.60 -5.06 -20.91
CA LEU A 62 23.49 -4.64 -19.50
C LEU A 62 23.88 -3.17 -19.26
N GLY A 63 24.23 -2.43 -20.31
CA GLY A 63 24.55 -1.00 -20.26
C GLY A 63 25.84 -0.67 -19.49
N ARG A 64 26.80 -1.60 -19.45
CA ARG A 64 28.11 -1.34 -18.82
C ARG A 64 29.03 -0.54 -19.75
N ASN A 65 29.92 0.22 -19.13
CA ASN A 65 30.94 1.01 -19.81
C ASN A 65 32.07 0.12 -20.38
N ALA A 66 32.89 0.69 -21.26
CA ALA A 66 33.94 -0.03 -21.98
C ALA A 66 35.09 -0.53 -21.09
N ASP A 67 35.19 -0.02 -19.86
CA ASP A 67 36.13 -0.41 -18.80
C ASP A 67 35.68 -1.65 -18.00
N PHE A 68 34.54 -2.26 -18.37
CA PHE A 68 34.03 -3.47 -17.73
C PHE A 68 35.04 -4.63 -17.76
N ASP A 69 35.37 -5.16 -16.58
CA ASP A 69 36.18 -6.35 -16.42
C ASP A 69 35.34 -7.54 -15.89
N PRO A 70 35.17 -8.61 -16.69
CA PRO A 70 34.42 -9.81 -16.29
C PRO A 70 34.98 -10.55 -15.07
N GLN A 71 36.25 -10.35 -14.71
CA GLN A 71 36.86 -11.00 -13.54
C GLN A 71 36.39 -10.36 -12.24
N THR A 72 36.26 -9.04 -12.22
CA THR A 72 35.92 -8.25 -11.03
C THR A 72 34.44 -7.95 -10.89
N ASP A 73 33.68 -7.82 -11.99
CA ASP A 73 32.22 -7.65 -11.96
C ASP A 73 31.48 -8.94 -12.42
N PRO A 74 30.79 -9.66 -11.52
CA PRO A 74 30.11 -10.90 -11.85
C PRO A 74 28.72 -10.71 -12.49
N ILE A 75 28.27 -9.47 -12.76
CA ILE A 75 26.89 -9.18 -13.19
C ILE A 75 26.40 -10.06 -14.34
N VAL A 76 27.23 -10.27 -15.38
CA VAL A 76 26.86 -11.12 -16.53
C VAL A 76 26.72 -12.58 -16.13
N ARG A 77 27.58 -13.08 -15.22
CA ARG A 77 27.50 -14.45 -14.70
C ARG A 77 26.25 -14.66 -13.84
N VAL A 78 25.88 -13.65 -13.05
CA VAL A 78 24.65 -13.65 -12.24
C VAL A 78 23.41 -13.67 -13.13
N GLU A 79 23.34 -12.78 -14.11
CA GLU A 79 22.20 -12.70 -15.03
C GLU A 79 22.09 -13.94 -15.92
N ALA A 80 23.22 -14.54 -16.35
CA ALA A 80 23.19 -15.80 -17.08
C ALA A 80 22.67 -16.96 -16.21
N THR A 81 22.94 -16.94 -14.91
CA THR A 81 22.40 -17.94 -13.98
C THR A 81 20.89 -17.77 -13.78
N ARG A 82 20.44 -16.53 -13.68
CA ARG A 82 19.01 -16.20 -13.60
C ARG A 82 18.28 -16.60 -14.88
N LEU A 83 18.85 -16.30 -16.05
CA LEU A 83 18.28 -16.67 -17.34
C LEU A 83 18.14 -18.19 -17.50
N ARG A 84 19.16 -18.97 -17.11
CA ARG A 84 19.08 -20.45 -17.13
C ARG A 84 17.92 -20.97 -16.27
N ARG A 85 17.82 -20.48 -15.03
CA ARG A 85 16.74 -20.87 -14.12
C ARG A 85 15.36 -20.49 -14.66
N ALA A 86 15.25 -19.33 -15.29
CA ALA A 86 14.00 -18.87 -15.89
C ALA A 86 13.57 -19.73 -17.09
N LEU A 87 14.52 -20.08 -17.97
CA LEU A 87 14.26 -21.01 -19.06
C LEU A 87 13.86 -22.40 -18.53
N ASP A 88 14.55 -22.91 -17.51
CA ASP A 88 14.21 -24.20 -16.90
C ASP A 88 12.80 -24.21 -16.30
N ARG A 89 12.42 -23.16 -15.56
CA ARG A 89 11.06 -23.02 -15.00
C ARG A 89 10.00 -22.93 -16.09
N TYR A 90 10.24 -22.13 -17.12
CA TYR A 90 9.32 -21.99 -18.25
C TYR A 90 9.05 -23.35 -18.92
N TYR A 91 10.10 -24.11 -19.25
CA TYR A 91 9.97 -25.40 -19.91
C TYR A 91 9.52 -26.56 -19.01
N LEU A 92 9.45 -26.35 -17.68
CA LEU A 92 8.81 -27.27 -16.74
C LEU A 92 7.30 -27.04 -16.58
N ALA A 93 6.80 -25.87 -17.01
CA ALA A 93 5.41 -25.46 -16.86
C ALA A 93 4.78 -25.05 -18.20
N GLU A 94 4.67 -23.75 -18.47
CA GLU A 94 3.96 -23.18 -19.64
C GLU A 94 4.48 -23.72 -20.98
N GLY A 95 5.80 -23.92 -21.10
CA GLY A 95 6.47 -24.38 -22.31
C GLY A 95 6.69 -25.89 -22.39
N ARG A 96 6.08 -26.70 -21.49
CA ARG A 96 6.33 -28.16 -21.40
C ARG A 96 6.14 -28.88 -22.74
N ASP A 97 5.17 -28.44 -23.53
CA ASP A 97 4.78 -29.04 -24.79
C ASP A 97 5.19 -28.22 -26.02
N ASP A 98 6.09 -27.26 -25.85
CA ASP A 98 6.60 -26.49 -26.98
C ASP A 98 7.45 -27.36 -27.92
N PRO A 99 7.28 -27.20 -29.25
CA PRO A 99 7.98 -27.99 -30.25
C PRO A 99 9.47 -27.62 -30.38
N VAL A 100 9.85 -26.45 -29.87
CA VAL A 100 11.23 -25.94 -29.88
C VAL A 100 11.58 -25.48 -28.47
N ARG A 101 12.69 -26.01 -27.95
CA ARG A 101 13.22 -25.67 -26.63
C ARG A 101 14.51 -24.86 -26.75
N ILE A 102 14.56 -23.73 -26.05
CA ILE A 102 15.69 -22.80 -25.98
C ILE A 102 16.43 -23.04 -24.65
N THR A 103 17.73 -23.33 -24.70
CA THR A 103 18.55 -23.53 -23.49
C THR A 103 19.83 -22.69 -23.55
N MET A 104 20.40 -22.37 -22.39
CA MET A 104 21.71 -21.72 -22.28
C MET A 104 22.65 -22.63 -21.48
N PRO A 105 23.62 -23.31 -22.11
CA PRO A 105 24.54 -24.21 -21.42
C PRO A 105 25.40 -23.48 -20.37
N ARG A 106 25.90 -24.23 -19.39
CA ARG A 106 26.85 -23.70 -18.40
C ARG A 106 28.19 -23.39 -19.09
N GLY A 107 28.88 -22.36 -18.61
CA GLY A 107 30.20 -21.97 -19.13
C GLY A 107 30.18 -21.12 -20.40
N GLY A 108 29.00 -20.87 -21.00
CA GLY A 108 28.85 -19.99 -22.16
C GLY A 108 27.59 -19.12 -22.10
N TYR A 109 27.50 -18.21 -23.06
CA TYR A 109 26.36 -17.29 -23.24
C TYR A 109 25.62 -17.51 -24.56
N SER A 110 26.06 -18.48 -25.37
CA SER A 110 25.34 -18.91 -26.56
C SER A 110 24.08 -19.68 -26.21
N ILE A 111 23.12 -19.68 -27.12
CA ILE A 111 21.88 -20.44 -26.99
C ILE A 111 22.02 -21.77 -27.74
N VAL A 112 21.46 -22.82 -27.17
CA VAL A 112 21.27 -24.12 -27.83
C VAL A 112 19.78 -24.31 -28.05
N ILE A 113 19.41 -24.78 -29.24
CA ILE A 113 18.03 -24.95 -29.67
C ILE A 113 17.80 -26.44 -29.90
N HIS A 114 16.75 -26.99 -29.29
CA HIS A 114 16.37 -28.39 -29.44
C HIS A 114 14.98 -28.47 -30.09
N GLY A 115 14.85 -29.24 -31.18
CA GLY A 115 13.55 -29.61 -31.75
C GLY A 115 12.98 -30.84 -31.05
N ARG A 116 11.65 -30.92 -30.93
CA ARG A 116 10.93 -32.17 -30.64
C ARG A 116 10.53 -32.77 -31.99
N ASP A 117 10.86 -34.05 -32.22
CA ASP A 117 10.44 -34.81 -33.41
C ASP A 117 8.91 -35.01 -33.36
N GLU A 118 8.16 -34.01 -33.80
CA GLU A 118 6.82 -34.19 -34.36
C GLU A 118 6.68 -33.27 -35.58
N ASP A 119 6.47 -33.92 -36.72
CA ASP A 119 6.32 -33.31 -38.04
C ASP A 119 5.06 -32.41 -38.08
N PRO A 120 5.16 -31.10 -38.39
CA PRO A 120 4.05 -30.16 -38.31
C PRO A 120 3.19 -30.05 -39.58
N GLU A 121 3.35 -30.92 -40.58
CA GLU A 121 2.73 -30.70 -41.89
C GLU A 121 1.29 -31.23 -42.07
N GLU A 122 0.64 -31.81 -41.06
CA GLU A 122 -0.68 -32.45 -41.26
C GLU A 122 -1.74 -32.14 -40.18
N ARG A 123 -1.95 -30.86 -39.84
CA ARG A 123 -3.20 -30.44 -39.16
C ARG A 123 -3.86 -29.25 -39.86
N PRO A 124 -5.03 -29.44 -40.51
CA PRO A 124 -5.83 -28.33 -41.00
C PRO A 124 -6.46 -27.55 -39.81
N PRO A 125 -6.95 -26.32 -40.04
CA PRO A 125 -7.43 -25.45 -38.97
C PRO A 125 -8.64 -26.06 -38.27
N TYR A 126 -8.59 -26.01 -36.94
CA TYR A 126 -9.70 -26.37 -36.06
C TYR A 126 -10.97 -25.55 -36.38
N VAL A 127 -12.04 -26.25 -36.75
CA VAL A 127 -13.42 -25.74 -36.78
C VAL A 127 -14.25 -26.64 -35.87
N PRO A 128 -14.81 -26.14 -34.76
CA PRO A 128 -15.73 -26.94 -33.97
C PRO A 128 -17.14 -26.71 -34.49
N ASP A 129 -17.81 -27.75 -34.98
CA ASP A 129 -19.16 -27.98 -34.50
C ASP A 129 -19.68 -29.40 -34.75
N THR A 130 -20.52 -29.85 -33.81
CA THR A 130 -21.41 -31.01 -33.87
C THR A 130 -20.82 -32.40 -33.64
N LEU A 131 -20.58 -32.70 -32.36
CA LEU A 131 -20.77 -34.03 -31.79
C LEU A 131 -22.26 -34.40 -31.88
N GLN A 132 -22.70 -34.96 -33.00
CA GLN A 132 -24.02 -35.59 -33.07
C GLN A 132 -23.93 -37.01 -33.61
N LYS A 133 -24.17 -37.93 -32.67
CA LYS A 133 -24.60 -39.33 -32.83
C LYS A 133 -23.50 -40.31 -33.28
N ARG A 134 -23.07 -41.13 -32.32
CA ARG A 134 -23.41 -42.57 -32.26
C ARG A 134 -22.66 -43.26 -31.11
N PHE A 135 -23.36 -43.45 -30.00
CA PHE A 135 -23.10 -44.54 -29.06
C PHE A 135 -24.35 -45.42 -29.02
N THR A 136 -24.19 -46.69 -29.36
CA THR A 136 -24.99 -47.87 -28.98
C THR A 136 -24.14 -49.07 -29.40
N ASP A 137 -23.96 -50.17 -28.68
CA ASP A 137 -24.41 -50.63 -27.36
C ASP A 137 -23.40 -51.68 -26.90
N ARG A 138 -22.83 -51.51 -25.69
CA ARG A 138 -22.15 -52.55 -24.87
C ARG A 138 -21.54 -52.00 -23.56
N ALA A 139 -21.48 -50.68 -23.39
CA ALA A 139 -20.87 -50.02 -22.22
C ALA A 139 -21.80 -49.87 -20.98
N GLN A 140 -23.00 -50.45 -20.98
CA GLN A 140 -24.06 -50.03 -20.03
C GLN A 140 -23.97 -50.65 -18.62
N ILE A 141 -23.20 -51.72 -18.41
CA ILE A 141 -23.12 -52.41 -17.10
C ILE A 141 -21.87 -52.00 -16.30
N TYR A 142 -20.78 -51.61 -16.95
CA TYR A 142 -19.56 -51.13 -16.28
C TYR A 142 -19.70 -49.68 -15.79
N TRP A 143 -20.47 -48.86 -16.51
CA TRP A 143 -20.64 -47.44 -16.21
C TRP A 143 -21.54 -47.12 -15.01
N THR A 144 -22.39 -48.03 -14.54
CA THR A 144 -23.19 -47.78 -13.32
C THR A 144 -22.35 -47.87 -12.05
N GLN A 145 -21.40 -48.80 -11.98
CA GLN A 145 -20.46 -48.94 -10.87
C GLN A 145 -19.42 -47.80 -10.85
N VAL A 146 -18.90 -47.40 -12.02
CA VAL A 146 -18.01 -46.24 -12.14
C VAL A 146 -18.74 -44.94 -11.84
N ARG A 147 -20.00 -44.77 -12.28
CA ARG A 147 -20.79 -43.55 -12.02
C ARG A 147 -21.06 -43.35 -10.53
N ASN A 148 -21.31 -44.41 -9.77
CA ASN A 148 -21.52 -44.28 -8.32
C ASN A 148 -20.22 -43.94 -7.57
N ALA A 149 -19.08 -44.51 -8.01
CA ALA A 149 -17.76 -44.19 -7.44
C ALA A 149 -17.31 -42.75 -7.78
N VAL A 150 -17.54 -42.31 -9.02
CA VAL A 150 -17.25 -40.92 -9.46
C VAL A 150 -18.18 -39.93 -8.79
N ALA A 151 -19.46 -40.27 -8.58
CA ALA A 151 -20.38 -39.40 -7.83
C ALA A 151 -19.97 -39.27 -6.36
N LEU A 152 -19.54 -40.36 -5.70
CA LEU A 152 -19.01 -40.29 -4.34
C LEU A 152 -17.71 -39.49 -4.25
N LEU A 153 -16.79 -39.65 -5.21
CA LEU A 153 -15.57 -38.86 -5.29
C LEU A 153 -15.83 -37.39 -5.65
N ALA A 154 -16.86 -37.11 -6.44
CA ALA A 154 -17.27 -35.74 -6.76
C ALA A 154 -17.98 -35.08 -5.57
N VAL A 155 -18.77 -35.82 -4.80
CA VAL A 155 -19.37 -35.30 -3.55
C VAL A 155 -18.32 -35.13 -2.47
N MET A 156 -17.38 -36.07 -2.31
CA MET A 156 -16.22 -35.89 -1.42
C MET A 156 -15.33 -34.74 -1.89
N GLY A 157 -15.07 -34.63 -3.19
CA GLY A 157 -14.32 -33.54 -3.79
C GLY A 157 -15.04 -32.20 -3.64
N PHE A 158 -16.37 -32.18 -3.73
CA PHE A 158 -17.19 -30.99 -3.51
C PHE A 158 -17.26 -30.64 -2.01
N LEU A 159 -17.35 -31.61 -1.12
CA LEU A 159 -17.32 -31.40 0.34
C LEU A 159 -15.93 -30.94 0.79
N VAL A 160 -14.86 -31.52 0.26
CA VAL A 160 -13.47 -31.12 0.47
C VAL A 160 -13.19 -29.76 -0.17
N SER A 161 -13.72 -29.49 -1.37
CA SER A 161 -13.60 -28.18 -2.03
C SER A 161 -14.41 -27.11 -1.32
N THR A 162 -15.59 -27.41 -0.79
CA THR A 162 -16.38 -26.44 -0.01
C THR A 162 -15.82 -26.27 1.40
N THR A 163 -15.27 -27.30 2.05
CA THR A 163 -14.49 -27.12 3.29
C THR A 163 -13.17 -26.42 3.03
N LEU A 164 -12.49 -26.65 1.90
CA LEU A 164 -11.31 -25.88 1.48
C LEU A 164 -11.67 -24.45 1.09
N LEU A 165 -12.82 -24.17 0.48
CA LEU A 165 -13.30 -22.81 0.21
C LEU A 165 -13.76 -22.10 1.50
N LEU A 166 -14.25 -22.83 2.49
CA LEU A 166 -14.54 -22.32 3.84
C LEU A 166 -13.27 -22.22 4.71
N LEU A 167 -12.21 -22.98 4.40
CA LEU A 167 -10.88 -22.87 5.00
C LEU A 167 -9.98 -21.84 4.27
N ASP A 168 -10.21 -21.54 2.99
CA ASP A 168 -9.62 -20.45 2.18
C ASP A 168 -10.39 -19.13 2.38
N ALA A 169 -11.58 -19.19 2.97
CA ALA A 169 -12.18 -18.07 3.68
C ALA A 169 -11.51 -17.82 5.05
N ARG A 170 -10.42 -18.53 5.39
CA ARG A 170 -9.42 -17.97 6.29
C ARG A 170 -8.51 -17.09 5.44
N PRO A 171 -8.46 -15.77 5.70
CA PRO A 171 -7.59 -14.89 4.94
C PRO A 171 -6.16 -15.45 4.97
N SER A 172 -5.59 -15.63 3.78
CA SER A 172 -4.24 -16.11 3.56
C SER A 172 -3.25 -15.38 4.46
N ALA A 173 -2.67 -16.13 5.40
CA ALA A 173 -1.55 -15.73 6.21
C ALA A 173 -0.27 -15.66 5.35
N THR A 174 -0.17 -14.62 4.54
CA THR A 174 1.11 -14.04 4.11
C THR A 174 1.05 -12.54 4.42
N ASP A 175 0.98 -12.24 5.70
CA ASP A 175 1.05 -10.89 6.27
C ASP A 175 2.53 -10.49 6.39
N ASN A 176 3.05 -9.85 5.34
CA ASN A 176 4.33 -9.17 5.43
C ASN A 176 4.05 -7.72 5.85
N SER A 177 4.07 -7.49 7.17
CA SER A 177 4.15 -6.18 7.83
C SER A 177 3.17 -5.11 7.35
N VAL A 178 1.91 -5.47 7.06
CA VAL A 178 0.87 -4.44 6.99
C VAL A 178 0.50 -4.13 8.42
N ASP A 179 0.87 -2.94 8.89
CA ASP A 179 0.34 -2.41 10.13
C ASP A 179 -1.20 -2.50 10.09
N THR A 180 -1.77 -3.46 10.83
CA THR A 180 -3.21 -3.77 10.88
C THR A 180 -3.96 -2.85 11.83
N ARG A 181 -3.26 -1.88 12.45
CA ARG A 181 -3.88 -0.93 13.36
C ARG A 181 -4.98 -0.15 12.63
N PRO A 182 -6.15 0.02 13.26
CA PRO A 182 -7.21 0.91 12.78
C PRO A 182 -6.70 2.29 12.36
N ARG A 183 -6.93 2.66 11.10
CA ARG A 183 -6.51 3.93 10.50
C ARG A 183 -7.56 4.52 9.57
N PHE A 184 -7.44 5.81 9.34
CA PHE A 184 -8.19 6.58 8.35
C PHE A 184 -7.55 6.54 6.97
N GLY A 185 -6.22 6.39 6.90
CA GLY A 185 -5.51 6.31 5.64
C GLY A 185 -4.00 6.37 5.80
N ALA A 186 -3.33 6.12 4.69
CA ALA A 186 -1.91 6.38 4.52
C ALA A 186 -1.69 7.72 3.82
N LEU A 187 -0.66 8.48 4.19
CA LEU A 187 -0.31 9.75 3.55
C LEU A 187 1.10 9.67 2.97
N ILE A 188 1.26 10.14 1.74
CA ILE A 188 2.55 10.40 1.12
C ILE A 188 2.52 11.81 0.51
N ALA A 189 3.61 12.55 0.63
CA ALA A 189 3.81 13.79 -0.11
C ALA A 189 4.93 13.59 -1.14
N GLY A 190 4.64 13.86 -2.41
CA GLY A 190 5.62 13.81 -3.49
C GLY A 190 6.33 15.14 -3.69
N SER A 191 7.38 15.16 -4.51
CA SER A 191 8.05 16.42 -4.89
C SER A 191 7.06 17.37 -5.55
N ILE A 192 6.98 18.60 -5.02
CA ILE A 192 6.14 19.66 -5.58
C ILE A 192 6.86 20.23 -6.80
N SER A 193 6.26 20.10 -7.98
CA SER A 193 6.89 20.53 -9.23
C SER A 193 7.04 22.05 -9.28
N GLY A 194 8.22 22.56 -9.64
CA GLY A 194 8.46 24.01 -9.75
C GLY A 194 9.09 24.65 -8.51
N LEU A 195 9.23 23.91 -7.40
CA LEU A 195 10.18 24.25 -6.35
C LEU A 195 11.56 23.73 -6.76
N PRO A 196 12.66 24.39 -6.35
CA PRO A 196 13.99 23.77 -6.41
C PRO A 196 13.94 22.38 -5.74
N ASN A 197 14.57 21.37 -6.34
CA ASN A 197 14.45 19.96 -5.88
C ASN A 197 14.66 19.79 -4.36
N THR A 198 15.58 20.55 -3.76
CA THR A 198 15.83 20.53 -2.31
C THR A 198 14.66 21.11 -1.51
N GLU A 199 14.09 22.24 -1.94
CA GLU A 199 13.00 22.91 -1.22
C GLU A 199 11.66 22.16 -1.38
N GLY A 200 11.40 21.61 -2.57
CA GLY A 200 10.19 20.84 -2.85
C GLY A 200 10.16 19.48 -2.15
N LEU A 201 11.31 18.81 -2.05
CA LEU A 201 11.44 17.58 -1.25
C LEU A 201 11.33 17.89 0.24
N ASN A 202 11.97 18.97 0.72
CA ASN A 202 11.91 19.37 2.13
C ASN A 202 10.49 19.70 2.59
N LEU A 203 9.67 20.40 1.80
CA LEU A 203 8.29 20.68 2.18
C LEU A 203 7.47 19.39 2.30
N ALA A 204 7.59 18.49 1.33
CA ALA A 204 6.89 17.21 1.33
C ALA A 204 7.28 16.36 2.56
N ASP A 205 8.58 16.25 2.84
CA ASP A 205 9.09 15.50 3.98
C ASP A 205 8.64 16.12 5.32
N MET A 206 8.65 17.45 5.46
CA MET A 206 8.17 18.12 6.68
C MET A 206 6.66 17.92 6.90
N VAL A 207 5.85 17.87 5.84
CA VAL A 207 4.42 17.56 5.95
C VAL A 207 4.22 16.12 6.44
N VAL A 208 4.97 15.18 5.87
CA VAL A 208 4.94 13.77 6.29
C VAL A 208 5.38 13.64 7.75
N GLU A 209 6.49 14.27 8.14
CA GLU A 209 7.02 14.26 9.50
C GLU A 209 6.00 14.79 10.51
N ALA A 210 5.39 15.94 10.24
CA ALA A 210 4.35 16.50 11.11
C ALA A 210 3.08 15.62 11.12
N ALA A 211 2.73 14.97 10.01
CA ALA A 211 1.55 14.11 9.92
C ALA A 211 1.68 12.82 10.75
N VAL A 212 2.89 12.32 11.03
CA VAL A 212 3.11 11.13 11.89
C VAL A 212 2.55 11.33 13.30
N HIS A 213 2.46 12.57 13.78
CA HIS A 213 1.94 12.88 15.11
C HIS A 213 0.40 12.78 15.20
N PHE A 214 -0.31 12.62 14.08
CA PHE A 214 -1.76 12.54 14.05
C PHE A 214 -2.23 11.09 14.12
N SER A 215 -2.85 10.73 15.24
CA SER A 215 -3.45 9.42 15.45
C SER A 215 -4.36 9.01 14.28
N GLY A 216 -4.17 7.81 13.77
CA GLY A 216 -5.01 7.23 12.72
C GLY A 216 -4.65 7.63 11.28
N VAL A 217 -3.61 8.43 11.04
CA VAL A 217 -2.98 8.52 9.72
C VAL A 217 -1.59 7.93 9.81
N ILE A 218 -1.20 7.11 8.83
CA ILE A 218 0.18 6.62 8.73
C ILE A 218 0.86 7.39 7.61
N ALA A 219 1.89 8.17 7.93
CA ALA A 219 2.63 8.92 6.94
C ALA A 219 3.87 8.16 6.47
N PHE A 220 4.14 8.19 5.17
CA PHE A 220 5.28 7.55 4.51
C PHE A 220 6.07 8.60 3.75
N SER A 221 7.41 8.51 3.82
CA SER A 221 8.31 9.24 2.92
C SER A 221 8.79 8.31 1.80
N GLY A 222 8.92 8.85 0.59
CA GLY A 222 9.41 8.13 -0.58
C GLY A 222 8.44 7.10 -1.18
N MET A 223 8.93 6.28 -2.11
CA MET A 223 8.10 5.34 -2.87
C MET A 223 7.61 4.17 -2.01
N VAL A 224 6.30 3.89 -2.07
CA VAL A 224 5.67 2.73 -1.41
C VAL A 224 5.48 1.61 -2.45
N PRO A 225 6.23 0.48 -2.38
CA PRO A 225 6.20 -0.57 -3.41
C PRO A 225 4.85 -1.29 -3.55
N ARG A 226 4.03 -1.26 -2.49
CA ARG A 226 2.67 -1.80 -2.44
C ARG A 226 1.79 -0.77 -1.71
N PRO A 227 1.31 0.26 -2.41
CA PRO A 227 0.50 1.28 -1.78
C PRO A 227 -0.77 0.64 -1.22
N PRO A 228 -1.15 0.93 0.02
CA PRO A 228 -2.41 0.42 0.56
C PRO A 228 -3.59 1.09 -0.16
N GLU A 229 -4.75 0.44 -0.16
CA GLU A 229 -5.93 0.96 -0.87
C GLU A 229 -6.41 2.32 -0.34
N ASP A 230 -6.15 2.59 0.94
CA ASP A 230 -6.43 3.82 1.66
C ASP A 230 -5.28 4.84 1.58
N LEU A 231 -4.43 4.79 0.55
CA LEU A 231 -3.37 5.76 0.32
C LEU A 231 -3.88 7.08 -0.26
N TYR A 232 -3.42 8.17 0.34
CA TYR A 232 -3.61 9.54 -0.08
C TYR A 232 -2.27 10.16 -0.48
N VAL A 233 -2.27 10.86 -1.60
CA VAL A 233 -1.09 11.52 -2.15
C VAL A 233 -1.30 13.03 -2.11
N VAL A 234 -0.41 13.75 -1.44
CA VAL A 234 -0.24 15.19 -1.58
C VAL A 234 0.67 15.43 -2.77
N GLU A 235 0.13 16.11 -3.77
CA GLU A 235 0.85 16.49 -4.98
C GLU A 235 0.49 17.92 -5.35
N GLY A 236 1.36 18.58 -6.09
CA GLY A 236 1.13 19.96 -6.44
C GLY A 236 2.23 20.56 -7.29
N ALA A 237 2.02 21.82 -7.62
CA ALA A 237 2.97 22.63 -8.35
C ALA A 237 3.19 23.94 -7.60
N SER A 238 4.38 24.52 -7.76
CA SER A 238 4.66 25.86 -7.29
C SER A 238 5.20 26.72 -8.39
N TYR A 239 4.93 28.02 -8.28
CA TYR A 239 5.52 29.04 -9.12
C TYR A 239 6.12 30.11 -8.21
N LYS A 240 7.35 30.52 -8.52
CA LYS A 240 8.02 31.59 -7.79
C LYS A 240 7.56 32.94 -8.32
N ASP A 241 7.04 33.79 -7.44
CA ASP A 241 6.66 35.16 -7.73
C ASP A 241 7.47 36.08 -6.80
N ASN A 242 8.53 36.68 -7.32
CA ASN A 242 9.51 37.46 -6.57
C ASN A 242 10.16 36.63 -5.43
N LEU A 243 9.98 37.07 -4.18
CA LEU A 243 10.47 36.40 -2.95
C LEU A 243 9.41 35.49 -2.30
N LYS A 244 8.31 35.21 -3.00
CA LYS A 244 7.25 34.34 -2.50
C LYS A 244 7.04 33.14 -3.42
N TYR A 245 6.71 32.00 -2.84
CA TYR A 245 6.20 30.83 -3.54
C TYR A 245 4.68 30.85 -3.52
N LYS A 246 4.08 30.69 -4.70
CA LYS A 246 2.68 30.33 -4.86
C LYS A 246 2.62 28.83 -5.09
N ILE A 247 2.02 28.09 -4.16
CA ILE A 247 1.99 26.62 -4.17
C ILE A 247 0.55 26.14 -4.24
N ASP A 248 0.24 25.40 -5.30
CA ASP A 248 -1.05 24.77 -5.52
C ASP A 248 -0.93 23.30 -5.13
N LEU A 249 -1.66 22.90 -4.09
CA LEU A 249 -1.63 21.55 -3.56
C LEU A 249 -2.99 20.88 -3.70
N ARG A 250 -2.97 19.59 -3.99
CA ARG A 250 -4.15 18.73 -3.99
C ARG A 250 -3.87 17.43 -3.26
N LEU A 251 -4.88 16.98 -2.53
CA LEU A 251 -4.92 15.66 -1.91
C LEU A 251 -5.75 14.74 -2.80
N ARG A 252 -5.14 13.65 -3.25
CA ARG A 252 -5.76 12.67 -4.14
C ARG A 252 -5.78 11.27 -3.51
N HIS A 253 -6.90 10.56 -3.61
CA HIS A 253 -6.96 9.15 -3.25
C HIS A 253 -6.26 8.31 -4.33
N ALA A 254 -5.23 7.56 -3.95
CA ALA A 254 -4.34 6.90 -4.89
C ALA A 254 -5.08 5.84 -5.73
N ALA A 255 -5.92 5.03 -5.11
CA ALA A 255 -6.60 3.91 -5.76
C ALA A 255 -7.69 4.35 -6.74
N THR A 256 -8.39 5.46 -6.47
CA THR A 256 -9.54 5.92 -7.28
C THR A 256 -9.21 7.11 -8.17
N GLY A 257 -8.09 7.79 -7.93
CA GLY A 257 -7.72 9.02 -8.64
C GLY A 257 -8.54 10.25 -8.25
N ARG A 258 -9.52 10.13 -7.34
CA ARG A 258 -10.38 11.25 -6.93
C ARG A 258 -9.58 12.30 -6.15
N VAL A 259 -9.71 13.56 -6.56
CA VAL A 259 -9.24 14.71 -5.79
C VAL A 259 -10.24 14.99 -4.67
N ILE A 260 -9.76 15.02 -3.44
CA ILE A 260 -10.58 15.13 -2.23
C ILE A 260 -10.52 16.53 -1.67
N TRP A 261 -9.38 17.20 -1.83
CA TRP A 261 -9.14 18.50 -1.25
C TRP A 261 -8.07 19.24 -2.04
N THR A 262 -8.16 20.56 -2.07
CA THR A 262 -7.20 21.45 -2.72
C THR A 262 -6.94 22.66 -1.84
N THR A 263 -5.72 23.19 -1.87
CA THR A 263 -5.37 24.47 -1.25
C THR A 263 -4.35 25.19 -2.10
N HIS A 264 -4.33 26.51 -1.97
CA HIS A 264 -3.31 27.38 -2.54
C HIS A 264 -2.56 27.96 -1.35
N LEU A 265 -1.25 28.15 -1.44
CA LEU A 265 -0.42 28.75 -0.39
C LEU A 265 0.41 29.85 -0.99
N HIS A 266 0.49 30.98 -0.30
CA HIS A 266 1.43 32.05 -0.59
C HIS A 266 2.40 32.14 0.57
N ILE A 267 3.66 31.75 0.38
CA ILE A 267 4.65 31.73 1.45
C ILE A 267 5.91 32.46 1.03
N ALA A 268 6.58 33.12 1.96
CA ALA A 268 7.91 33.64 1.71
C ALA A 268 8.89 32.49 1.42
N SER A 269 9.90 32.75 0.58
CA SER A 269 10.90 31.76 0.19
C SER A 269 11.98 31.50 1.26
N ASP A 270 11.64 31.68 2.54
CA ASP A 270 12.55 31.43 3.66
C ASP A 270 12.24 30.09 4.36
N PRO A 271 13.23 29.45 5.00
CA PRO A 271 13.04 28.14 5.64
C PRO A 271 11.98 28.12 6.74
N ASN A 272 11.78 29.23 7.45
CA ASN A 272 10.84 29.27 8.58
C ASN A 272 9.39 29.29 8.10
N SER A 273 9.09 30.10 7.08
CA SER A 273 7.77 30.13 6.43
C SER A 273 7.41 28.78 5.83
N MET A 274 8.37 28.09 5.19
CA MET A 274 8.17 26.74 4.65
C MET A 274 7.82 25.71 5.74
N ARG A 275 8.52 25.75 6.87
CA ARG A 275 8.27 24.87 8.02
C ARG A 275 6.90 25.12 8.65
N ILE A 276 6.53 26.39 8.84
CA ILE A 276 5.20 26.76 9.36
C ILE A 276 4.11 26.25 8.41
N ALA A 277 4.29 26.43 7.10
CA ALA A 277 3.37 25.93 6.09
C ALA A 277 3.22 24.40 6.14
N ALA A 278 4.32 23.67 6.32
CA ALA A 278 4.29 22.22 6.46
C ALA A 278 3.45 21.77 7.66
N HIS A 279 3.64 22.38 8.82
CA HIS A 279 2.87 22.07 10.03
C HIS A 279 1.37 22.40 9.87
N ARG A 280 1.05 23.56 9.27
CA ARG A 280 -0.32 23.95 8.94
C ARG A 280 -0.98 22.92 8.01
N LEU A 281 -0.28 22.49 6.97
CA LEU A 281 -0.76 21.48 6.02
C LEU A 281 -1.01 20.14 6.70
N ALA A 282 -0.05 19.64 7.49
CA ALA A 282 -0.22 18.39 8.22
C ALA A 282 -1.44 18.43 9.15
N SER A 283 -1.59 19.52 9.91
CA SER A 283 -2.74 19.75 10.79
C SER A 283 -4.07 19.76 10.04
N ARG A 284 -4.15 20.48 8.91
CA ARG A 284 -5.36 20.55 8.09
C ARG A 284 -5.69 19.23 7.38
N ILE A 285 -4.68 18.45 6.97
CA ILE A 285 -4.86 17.21 6.20
C ILE A 285 -5.16 16.02 7.11
N ALA A 286 -4.35 15.82 8.14
CA ALA A 286 -4.37 14.65 9.01
C ALA A 286 -5.15 14.85 10.32
N GLY A 287 -5.39 16.11 10.71
CA GLY A 287 -6.17 16.46 11.90
C GLY A 287 -7.59 15.90 11.88
N ARG A 288 -8.26 15.90 13.04
CA ARG A 288 -9.59 15.29 13.26
C ARG A 288 -10.68 15.79 12.29
N ASN A 289 -10.52 17.00 11.78
CA ASN A 289 -11.45 17.66 10.86
C ASN A 289 -10.94 17.67 9.41
N GLY A 290 -9.86 16.95 9.14
CA GLY A 290 -9.19 16.94 7.85
C GLY A 290 -9.95 16.17 6.76
N PRO A 291 -9.55 16.38 5.50
CA PRO A 291 -10.13 15.74 4.33
C PRO A 291 -9.94 14.22 4.31
N ILE A 292 -8.84 13.68 4.87
CA ILE A 292 -8.63 12.21 4.94
C ILE A 292 -9.73 11.54 5.77
N ARG A 293 -10.06 12.13 6.93
CA ARG A 293 -11.10 11.60 7.82
C ARG A 293 -12.50 11.81 7.26
N SER A 294 -12.73 12.96 6.64
CA SER A 294 -14.01 13.28 5.99
C SER A 294 -14.29 12.36 4.80
N ASP A 295 -13.26 11.96 4.06
CA ASP A 295 -13.38 11.04 2.94
C ASP A 295 -13.69 9.59 3.35
N ALA A 296 -13.31 9.20 4.57
CA ALA A 296 -13.70 7.94 5.17
C ALA A 296 -15.18 7.89 5.61
N MET A 297 -15.92 8.99 5.49
CA MET A 297 -17.33 9.07 5.90
C MET A 297 -18.21 8.23 4.96
N PRO A 298 -19.05 7.34 5.50
CA PRO A 298 -19.99 6.53 4.72
C PRO A 298 -21.12 7.37 4.12
N ALA A 299 -21.62 6.97 2.95
CA ALA A 299 -22.80 7.61 2.33
C ALA A 299 -24.09 7.42 3.14
N LYS A 300 -24.21 6.31 3.88
CA LYS A 300 -25.34 6.02 4.78
C LYS A 300 -24.80 5.57 6.14
N ILE A 301 -25.18 6.30 7.20
CA ILE A 301 -24.73 6.04 8.57
C ILE A 301 -25.21 4.67 9.07
N ASP A 302 -26.44 4.28 8.69
CA ASP A 302 -27.06 3.03 9.16
C ASP A 302 -26.39 1.76 8.59
N SER A 303 -25.70 1.87 7.45
CA SER A 303 -25.00 0.72 6.84
C SER A 303 -23.66 0.39 7.51
N VAL A 304 -23.24 1.17 8.50
CA VAL A 304 -21.91 1.05 9.10
C VAL A 304 -21.95 0.01 10.22
N SER A 305 -21.06 -0.99 10.16
CA SER A 305 -20.91 -2.05 11.15
C SER A 305 -19.46 -2.22 11.59
N GLY A 306 -19.26 -2.49 12.88
CA GLY A 306 -17.94 -2.40 13.52
C GLY A 306 -16.94 -3.47 13.11
N ARG A 307 -17.41 -4.63 12.66
CA ARG A 307 -16.53 -5.79 12.41
C ARG A 307 -15.55 -5.57 11.25
N ASN A 308 -16.01 -4.97 10.14
CA ASN A 308 -15.20 -4.76 8.93
C ASN A 308 -15.08 -3.30 8.48
N ALA A 309 -15.85 -2.37 9.03
CA ALA A 309 -15.88 -0.97 8.59
C ALA A 309 -15.19 -0.01 9.57
N VAL A 310 -14.05 -0.42 10.13
CA VAL A 310 -13.33 0.32 11.18
C VAL A 310 -13.05 1.78 10.79
N ARG A 311 -12.58 2.01 9.55
CA ARG A 311 -12.32 3.34 9.00
C ARG A 311 -13.61 4.20 8.97
N ALA A 312 -14.74 3.61 8.59
CA ALA A 312 -16.03 4.29 8.63
C ALA A 312 -16.53 4.51 10.06
N CYS A 313 -16.31 3.57 11.00
CA CYS A 313 -16.63 3.78 12.43
C CYS A 313 -15.91 5.01 12.97
N LEU A 314 -14.60 5.09 12.73
CA LEU A 314 -13.79 6.20 13.21
C LEU A 314 -14.25 7.53 12.60
N ALA A 315 -14.60 7.56 11.30
CA ALA A 315 -15.12 8.76 10.64
C ALA A 315 -16.48 9.21 11.18
N VAL A 316 -17.40 8.27 11.39
CA VAL A 316 -18.71 8.55 12.03
C VAL A 316 -18.51 9.04 13.47
N THR A 317 -17.52 8.50 14.19
CA THR A 317 -17.17 8.93 15.54
C THR A 317 -16.69 10.37 15.58
N ASP A 318 -15.79 10.75 14.67
CA ASP A 318 -15.34 12.14 14.57
C ASP A 318 -16.48 13.10 14.22
N ALA A 319 -17.37 12.69 13.31
CA ALA A 319 -18.56 13.46 12.97
C ALA A 319 -19.52 13.61 14.17
N ALA A 320 -19.66 12.55 14.99
CA ALA A 320 -20.47 12.58 16.20
C ALA A 320 -19.88 13.51 17.27
N ILE A 321 -18.57 13.43 17.52
CA ILE A 321 -17.86 14.30 18.47
C ILE A 321 -18.00 15.77 18.07
N ARG A 322 -17.85 16.10 16.78
CA ARG A 322 -18.00 17.47 16.27
C ARG A 322 -19.42 18.04 16.38
N SER A 323 -20.41 17.26 15.95
CA SER A 323 -21.77 17.77 15.76
C SER A 323 -22.66 17.61 17.00
N ALA A 324 -22.28 16.72 17.92
CA ALA A 324 -23.11 16.25 19.02
C ALA A 324 -24.49 15.72 18.57
N ALA A 325 -24.70 15.41 17.28
CA ALA A 325 -26.00 14.98 16.77
C ALA A 325 -26.36 13.59 17.29
N THR A 326 -27.55 13.44 17.88
CA THR A 326 -28.01 12.19 18.49
C THR A 326 -27.95 10.97 17.56
N PRO A 327 -28.35 11.05 16.27
CA PRO A 327 -28.25 9.92 15.35
C PRO A 327 -26.80 9.48 15.11
N LEU A 328 -25.88 10.43 14.95
CA LEU A 328 -24.45 10.16 14.76
C LEU A 328 -23.82 9.57 16.02
N ASN A 329 -24.14 10.11 17.20
CA ASN A 329 -23.68 9.58 18.47
C ASN A 329 -24.12 8.12 18.68
N THR A 330 -25.39 7.82 18.38
CA THR A 330 -25.93 6.46 18.51
C THR A 330 -25.22 5.50 17.55
N ALA A 331 -25.04 5.90 16.29
CA ALA A 331 -24.35 5.09 15.30
C ALA A 331 -22.86 4.88 15.64
N ALA A 332 -22.16 5.95 16.06
CA ALA A 332 -20.75 5.88 16.48
C ALA A 332 -20.56 4.93 17.66
N ARG A 333 -21.39 5.04 18.70
CA ARG A 333 -21.36 4.15 19.87
C ARG A 333 -21.52 2.69 19.46
N ARG A 334 -22.57 2.38 18.69
CA ARG A 334 -22.82 1.02 18.18
C ARG A 334 -21.62 0.49 17.39
N CYS A 335 -21.07 1.30 16.50
CA CYS A 335 -19.94 0.90 15.66
C CYS A 335 -18.68 0.61 16.48
N LEU A 336 -18.35 1.47 17.44
CA LEU A 336 -17.19 1.29 18.31
C LEU A 336 -17.34 0.09 19.23
N ASP A 337 -18.52 -0.09 19.84
CA ASP A 337 -18.79 -1.24 20.69
C ASP A 337 -18.68 -2.55 19.90
N GLU A 338 -19.23 -2.61 18.67
CA GLU A 338 -19.05 -3.76 17.77
C GLU A 338 -17.58 -3.97 17.36
N ALA A 339 -16.83 -2.91 17.06
CA ALA A 339 -15.44 -3.00 16.61
C ALA A 339 -14.49 -3.45 17.72
N LEU A 340 -14.74 -3.02 18.96
CA LEU A 340 -13.94 -3.36 20.13
C LEU A 340 -14.15 -4.80 20.62
N ILE A 341 -15.21 -5.49 20.20
CA ILE A 341 -15.39 -6.93 20.45
C ILE A 341 -14.24 -7.73 19.81
N ASP A 342 -13.92 -7.44 18.56
CA ASP A 342 -12.88 -8.17 17.81
C ASP A 342 -11.48 -7.53 17.97
N ARG A 343 -11.41 -6.24 18.34
CA ARG A 343 -10.18 -5.44 18.38
C ARG A 343 -10.03 -4.71 19.72
N SER A 344 -10.13 -5.44 20.82
CA SER A 344 -10.09 -4.90 22.19
C SER A 344 -8.80 -4.15 22.51
N GLU A 345 -7.70 -4.45 21.83
CA GLU A 345 -6.37 -3.84 22.03
C GLU A 345 -6.05 -2.75 20.99
N SER A 346 -7.06 -2.19 20.31
CA SER A 346 -6.83 -1.06 19.42
C SER A 346 -6.80 0.27 20.19
N ALA A 347 -5.60 0.86 20.34
CA ALA A 347 -5.43 2.16 20.98
C ALA A 347 -6.30 3.26 20.34
N VAL A 348 -6.39 3.30 19.01
CA VAL A 348 -7.19 4.31 18.28
C VAL A 348 -8.70 4.13 18.53
N LEU A 349 -9.21 2.90 18.55
CA LEU A 349 -10.62 2.64 18.84
C LEU A 349 -10.96 2.95 20.29
N LEU A 350 -10.11 2.56 21.24
CA LEU A 350 -10.26 2.87 22.65
C LEU A 350 -10.25 4.38 22.91
N ALA A 351 -9.28 5.11 22.35
CA ALA A 351 -9.22 6.56 22.47
C ALA A 351 -10.46 7.25 21.89
N SER A 352 -10.93 6.81 20.71
CA SER A 352 -12.12 7.34 20.07
C SER A 352 -13.41 7.03 20.85
N SER A 353 -13.49 5.82 21.40
CA SER A 353 -14.58 5.36 22.27
C SER A 353 -14.66 6.17 23.57
N ALA A 354 -13.51 6.44 24.18
CA ALA A 354 -13.39 7.24 25.38
C ALA A 354 -13.78 8.70 25.10
N LEU A 355 -13.25 9.31 24.03
CA LEU A 355 -13.60 10.70 23.66
C LEU A 355 -15.09 10.89 23.38
N LEU A 356 -15.73 9.95 22.70
CA LEU A 356 -17.16 10.00 22.40
C LEU A 356 -18.04 9.96 23.68
N ARG A 357 -17.55 9.31 24.75
CA ARG A 357 -18.30 9.10 26.01
C ARG A 357 -17.86 10.02 27.14
N ALA A 358 -16.82 10.81 26.93
CA ALA A 358 -16.39 11.84 27.85
C ALA A 358 -17.54 12.83 28.06
N SER A 359 -18.00 12.99 29.30
CA SER A 359 -19.07 13.93 29.76
C SER A 359 -20.53 13.46 29.77
N VAL A 360 -20.84 12.17 29.59
CA VAL A 360 -22.25 11.73 29.50
C VAL A 360 -22.86 11.30 30.86
N THR A 361 -22.22 10.40 31.61
CA THR A 361 -22.71 9.96 32.95
C THR A 361 -21.55 9.60 33.89
N PRO A 362 -21.75 9.57 35.23
CA PRO A 362 -20.71 9.16 36.17
C PRO A 362 -20.11 7.77 35.93
N ASP A 363 -20.94 6.79 35.52
CA ASP A 363 -20.46 5.45 35.19
C ASP A 363 -19.69 5.42 33.87
N GLU A 364 -20.11 6.23 32.89
CA GLU A 364 -19.35 6.37 31.65
C GLU A 364 -18.03 7.10 31.83
N ILE A 365 -17.89 8.00 32.82
CA ILE A 365 -16.60 8.62 33.16
C ILE A 365 -15.58 7.56 33.61
N LYS A 366 -15.99 6.57 34.41
CA LYS A 366 -15.09 5.47 34.84
C LYS A 366 -14.64 4.62 33.65
N LYS A 367 -15.58 4.24 32.77
CA LYS A 367 -15.28 3.49 31.54
C LYS A 367 -14.35 4.29 30.62
N THR A 368 -14.64 5.58 30.43
CA THR A 368 -13.85 6.52 29.64
C THR A 368 -12.40 6.58 30.13
N GLU A 369 -12.18 6.70 31.44
CA GLU A 369 -10.84 6.73 32.01
C GLU A 369 -10.08 5.41 31.79
N LEU A 370 -10.76 4.26 31.96
CA LEU A 370 -10.16 2.95 31.74
C LEU A 370 -9.73 2.79 30.28
N GLU A 371 -10.61 3.11 29.33
CA GLU A 371 -10.32 3.04 27.89
C GLU A 371 -9.19 3.99 27.50
N ALA A 372 -9.18 5.23 28.01
CA ALA A 372 -8.11 6.19 27.75
C ALA A 372 -6.76 5.72 28.31
N LYS A 373 -6.71 5.17 29.54
CA LYS A 373 -5.48 4.59 30.10
C LYS A 373 -4.98 3.40 29.29
N MET A 374 -5.89 2.52 28.86
CA MET A 374 -5.52 1.37 28.05
C MET A 374 -5.02 1.81 26.67
N ALA A 375 -5.69 2.77 26.02
CA ALA A 375 -5.23 3.36 24.76
C ALA A 375 -3.81 3.93 24.86
N TYR A 376 -3.53 4.70 25.92
CA TYR A 376 -2.19 5.26 26.15
C TYR A 376 -1.14 4.19 26.50
N THR A 377 -1.54 3.12 27.20
CA THR A 377 -0.63 2.01 27.53
C THR A 377 -0.22 1.24 26.26
N LEU A 378 -1.16 1.04 25.34
CA LEU A 378 -0.94 0.38 24.06
C LEU A 378 -0.17 1.28 23.08
N ASP A 379 -0.40 2.59 23.13
CA ASP A 379 0.25 3.58 22.29
C ASP A 379 0.55 4.86 23.10
N PRO A 380 1.76 4.97 23.68
CA PRO A 380 2.18 6.16 24.44
C PRO A 380 2.26 7.45 23.62
N ALA A 381 2.24 7.36 22.29
CA ALA A 381 2.18 8.51 21.39
C ALA A 381 0.74 8.94 21.06
N ASN A 382 -0.27 8.30 21.66
CA ASN A 382 -1.67 8.66 21.46
C ASN A 382 -2.03 9.96 22.22
N ALA A 383 -1.86 11.09 21.53
CA ALA A 383 -2.07 12.42 22.10
C ALA A 383 -3.52 12.65 22.58
N ASP A 384 -4.50 12.11 21.86
CA ASP A 384 -5.93 12.16 22.21
C ASP A 384 -6.20 11.50 23.57
N ALA A 385 -5.65 10.31 23.82
CA ALA A 385 -5.80 9.60 25.08
C ALA A 385 -5.14 10.36 26.24
N ALA A 386 -3.93 10.87 26.04
CA ALA A 386 -3.23 11.68 27.05
C ALA A 386 -4.01 12.96 27.39
N ASN A 387 -4.53 13.67 26.39
CA ASN A 387 -5.31 14.89 26.60
C ASN A 387 -6.62 14.64 27.33
N LEU A 388 -7.30 13.53 27.02
CA LEU A 388 -8.50 13.12 27.74
C LEU A 388 -8.20 12.80 29.22
N LEU A 389 -7.10 12.11 29.50
CA LEU A 389 -6.65 11.86 30.88
C LEU A 389 -6.30 13.16 31.61
N ALA A 390 -5.70 14.13 30.93
CA ALA A 390 -5.45 15.47 31.48
C ALA A 390 -6.76 16.17 31.86
N ASN A 391 -7.74 16.16 30.96
CA ASN A 391 -9.05 16.78 31.20
C ASN A 391 -9.80 16.09 32.36
N LEU A 392 -9.80 14.77 32.44
CA LEU A 392 -10.39 14.03 33.55
C LEU A 392 -9.68 14.33 34.89
N ALA A 393 -8.34 14.38 34.90
CA ALA A 393 -7.58 14.75 36.08
C ALA A 393 -7.89 16.19 36.53
N MET A 394 -8.03 17.14 35.60
CA MET A 394 -8.43 18.53 35.91
C MET A 394 -9.80 18.59 36.58
N THR A 395 -10.79 17.84 36.10
CA THR A 395 -12.15 17.84 36.70
C THR A 395 -12.17 17.37 38.16
N ARG A 396 -11.13 16.63 38.59
CA ARG A 396 -10.97 16.11 39.95
C ARG A 396 -10.00 16.93 40.80
N GLY A 397 -9.36 17.96 40.23
CA GLY A 397 -8.28 18.70 40.88
C GLY A 397 -7.02 17.85 41.11
N ASP A 398 -6.81 16.79 40.33
CA ASP A 398 -5.60 15.96 40.42
C ASP A 398 -4.40 16.71 39.80
N PRO A 399 -3.29 16.92 40.53
CA PRO A 399 -2.10 17.61 39.99
C PRO A 399 -1.47 16.91 38.77
N LYS A 400 -1.74 15.61 38.56
CA LYS A 400 -1.30 14.88 37.36
C LYS A 400 -1.89 15.41 36.06
N ALA A 401 -2.91 16.26 36.13
CA ALA A 401 -3.49 16.90 34.96
C ALA A 401 -2.45 17.62 34.09
N GLN A 402 -1.51 18.33 34.71
CA GLN A 402 -0.46 19.04 33.97
C GLN A 402 0.49 18.05 33.29
N GLU A 403 0.91 16.99 33.99
CA GLU A 403 1.78 15.94 33.44
C GLU A 403 1.16 15.28 32.20
N TRP A 404 -0.14 14.95 32.26
CA TRP A 404 -0.86 14.39 31.13
C TRP A 404 -1.01 15.39 29.97
N GLY A 405 -1.21 16.67 30.27
CA GLY A 405 -1.28 17.73 29.25
C GLY A 405 0.04 17.90 28.50
N GLU A 406 1.17 17.88 29.23
CA GLU A 406 2.51 17.94 28.64
C GLU A 406 2.81 16.71 27.78
N LYS A 407 2.39 15.51 28.22
CA LYS A 407 2.47 14.29 27.41
C LYS A 407 1.66 14.40 26.12
N ALA A 408 0.46 14.98 26.16
CA ALA A 408 -0.38 15.16 24.98
C ALA A 408 0.27 16.10 23.95
N ILE A 409 0.78 17.26 24.39
CA ILE A 409 1.48 18.20 23.50
C ILE A 409 2.76 17.58 22.95
N SER A 410 3.54 16.87 23.78
CA SER A 410 4.76 16.21 23.31
C SER A 410 4.46 15.13 22.26
N ALA A 411 3.32 14.45 22.39
CA ALA A 411 2.88 13.44 21.44
C ALA A 411 2.40 14.07 20.12
N ASN A 412 1.69 15.20 20.17
CA ASN A 412 1.31 15.95 18.97
C ASN A 412 1.33 17.48 19.19
N PRO A 413 2.43 18.16 18.83
CA PRO A 413 2.56 19.61 18.96
C PRO A 413 1.91 20.39 17.80
N PHE A 414 1.31 19.68 16.84
CA PHE A 414 0.74 20.24 15.61
C PHE A 414 -0.79 20.24 15.60
N ASP A 415 -1.45 19.74 16.66
CA ASP A 415 -2.90 19.79 16.82
C ASP A 415 -3.33 21.05 17.61
N PRO A 416 -4.00 22.02 16.96
CA PRO A 416 -4.46 23.25 17.61
C PRO A 416 -5.42 22.99 18.77
N THR A 417 -6.21 21.91 18.70
CA THR A 417 -7.17 21.54 19.74
C THR A 417 -6.43 21.19 21.04
N LEU A 418 -5.36 20.42 20.93
CA LEU A 418 -4.53 20.03 22.09
C LEU A 418 -3.84 21.23 22.72
N LEU A 419 -3.31 22.13 21.89
CA LEU A 419 -2.67 23.36 22.34
C LEU A 419 -3.67 24.27 23.09
N ARG A 420 -4.90 24.42 22.58
CA ARG A 420 -5.96 25.20 23.22
C ARG A 420 -6.44 24.57 24.53
N ASP A 421 -6.60 23.25 24.55
CA ASP A 421 -6.97 22.52 25.76
C ASP A 421 -5.92 22.70 26.87
N ASP A 422 -4.63 22.59 26.53
CA ASP A 422 -3.56 22.82 27.51
C ASP A 422 -3.43 24.29 27.92
N ALA A 423 -3.63 25.23 27.00
CA ALA A 423 -3.67 26.65 27.33
C ALA A 423 -4.73 26.94 28.39
N ARG A 424 -5.95 26.40 28.21
CA ARG A 424 -7.03 26.52 29.20
C ARG A 424 -6.63 25.94 30.56
N ARG A 425 -5.95 24.78 30.58
CA ARG A 425 -5.44 24.21 31.84
C ARG A 425 -4.43 25.13 32.52
N ARG A 426 -3.52 25.72 31.75
CA ARG A 426 -2.51 26.66 32.24
C ARG A 426 -3.12 27.95 32.78
N GLU A 427 -4.17 28.48 32.14
CA GLU A 427 -4.92 29.63 32.66
C GLU A 427 -5.53 29.35 34.02
N ILE A 428 -6.17 28.19 34.19
CA ILE A 428 -6.75 27.76 35.48
C ILE A 428 -5.67 27.67 36.56
N LEU A 429 -4.45 27.28 36.20
CA LEU A 429 -3.29 27.20 37.09
C LEU A 429 -2.55 28.54 37.27
N GLY A 430 -3.05 29.65 36.71
CA GLY A 430 -2.43 30.98 36.79
C GLY A 430 -1.17 31.16 35.93
N GLN A 431 -0.90 30.25 34.99
CA GLN A 431 0.26 30.28 34.09
C GLN A 431 -0.07 31.02 32.77
N SER A 432 -0.56 32.26 32.87
CA SER A 432 -1.13 33.00 31.73
C SER A 432 -0.16 33.22 30.56
N GLU A 433 1.12 33.45 30.83
CA GLU A 433 2.13 33.65 29.78
C GLU A 433 2.31 32.38 28.92
N LYS A 434 2.39 31.21 29.55
CA LYS A 434 2.50 29.93 28.84
C LYS A 434 1.23 29.61 28.06
N ALA A 435 0.06 29.93 28.62
CA ALA A 435 -1.22 29.78 27.92
C ALA A 435 -1.27 30.65 26.65
N ALA A 436 -0.82 31.91 26.73
CA ALA A 436 -0.79 32.82 25.59
C ALA A 436 0.12 32.30 24.46
N LEU A 437 1.28 31.72 24.79
CA LEU A 437 2.17 31.09 23.80
C LEU A 437 1.51 29.91 23.08
N LEU A 438 0.81 29.04 23.82
CA LEU A 438 0.08 27.92 23.24
C LEU A 438 -1.07 28.37 22.33
N ILE A 439 -1.82 29.40 22.75
CA ILE A 439 -2.89 29.99 21.93
C ILE A 439 -2.31 30.61 20.65
N ALA A 440 -1.19 31.32 20.74
CA ALA A 440 -0.51 31.89 19.59
C ALA A 440 -0.06 30.78 18.62
N GLN A 441 0.52 29.69 19.12
CA GLN A 441 0.91 28.55 18.30
C GLN A 441 -0.30 27.87 17.64
N ALA A 442 -1.39 27.65 18.38
CA ALA A 442 -2.63 27.09 17.82
C ALA A 442 -3.19 27.97 16.70
N THR A 443 -3.20 29.28 16.91
CA THR A 443 -3.66 30.27 15.93
C THR A 443 -2.79 30.24 14.68
N ILE A 444 -1.46 30.14 14.83
CA ILE A 444 -0.55 29.99 13.70
C ILE A 444 -0.87 28.72 12.90
N LEU A 445 -1.21 27.60 13.55
CA LEU A 445 -1.51 26.34 12.86
C LEU A 445 -2.88 26.35 12.15
N GLU A 446 -3.85 27.12 12.66
CA GLU A 446 -5.20 27.26 12.09
C GLU A 446 -5.30 28.32 11.00
N ALA A 447 -4.35 29.28 10.98
CA ALA A 447 -4.36 30.41 10.05
C ALA A 447 -4.55 29.95 8.59
N GLY A 448 -5.44 30.66 7.90
CA GLY A 448 -5.76 30.38 6.51
C GLY A 448 -4.56 30.64 5.59
N PRO A 449 -4.62 30.11 4.35
CA PRO A 449 -3.55 30.32 3.35
C PRO A 449 -3.33 31.79 2.93
N GLU A 450 -4.21 32.71 3.33
CA GLU A 450 -4.16 34.13 2.98
C GLU A 450 -3.82 35.04 4.17
N GLU A 451 -3.72 34.49 5.39
CA GLU A 451 -3.45 35.23 6.62
C GLU A 451 -1.97 35.11 6.97
N ASP A 452 -1.14 35.90 6.28
CA ASP A 452 0.27 36.17 6.63
C ASP A 452 0.40 37.54 7.32
#